data_AF-A0A8B9H264-F1
#
_entry.id   AF-A0A8B9H264-F1
#
_cell.length_a   1.000
_cell.length_b   1.000
_cell.length_c   1.000
_cell.angle_alpha   90.00
_cell.angle_beta   90.00
_cell.angle_gamma   90.00
#
_symmetry.space_group_name_H-M   'P 1'
#
loop_
_entity.id
_entity.type
_entity.pdbx_description
1 polymer ?
#
loop_
_entity_poly.entity_id
_entity_poly.type
_entity_poly.pdbx_seq_one_letter_code
_entity_poly.pdbx_strand_id
1 'polypeptide(L)'
;QTHFGRKNMNLATCFVTAQCGMQFSSRGVRPNASTMMARHLDQNTMGYLQWRWGTESAMTTSIVRDTKTSHFTMALQLGVPHSYLMMSYQYKFQDEDQTKVKGSVKTGFFGTVVEYGAERKISRHSVLSATVSIGVPQGVSLKIRLNRASQTYLFPIHLTDQVLPSAVFYATVGPLVIYFAVQKLIITPYVRAQKEQELEKHRVDSASDIAKKKHEAESAVVLMQESVRRIIEAEESKMGLIILNAWYGKFVTDNSQKQERAKVIDVTVPLQCLVKDSKLILTEASKAGLPGFYDPCVGEEKSLKLLYQFRGVMHQVLSGDTEALRIPKQCE
;
A
#
# COMPACT_ATOMS: atom_id res chain seq x y z
N GLN A 1 -6.99 -11.67 -45.56
CA GLN A 1 -5.78 -12.33 -46.10
C GLN A 1 -4.87 -11.19 -46.54
N THR A 2 -3.72 -10.90 -45.94
CA THR A 2 -2.63 -11.79 -45.53
C THR A 2 -1.76 -11.06 -44.50
N HIS A 3 -1.29 -11.81 -43.51
CA HIS A 3 -0.22 -11.43 -42.59
C HIS A 3 1.03 -10.95 -43.35
N PHE A 4 1.64 -9.85 -42.90
CA PHE A 4 3.08 -9.67 -43.05
C PHE A 4 3.63 -8.99 -41.80
N GLY A 5 4.15 -9.82 -40.88
CA GLY A 5 4.83 -9.37 -39.68
C GLY A 5 6.11 -8.64 -40.06
N ARG A 6 6.15 -7.33 -39.81
CA ARG A 6 7.38 -6.55 -39.88
C ARG A 6 8.05 -6.59 -38.52
N LYS A 7 8.88 -7.62 -38.28
CA LYS A 7 9.90 -7.59 -37.22
C LYS A 7 10.91 -6.50 -37.59
N ASN A 8 10.66 -5.26 -37.19
CA ASN A 8 11.68 -4.21 -37.22
C ASN A 8 12.65 -4.45 -36.05
N MET A 9 13.59 -5.37 -36.24
CA MET A 9 14.74 -5.52 -35.37
C MET A 9 15.87 -4.62 -35.91
N ASN A 10 15.74 -3.31 -35.67
CA ASN A 10 16.80 -2.32 -35.94
C ASN A 10 17.08 -1.56 -34.63
N LEU A 11 17.74 -2.22 -33.67
CA LEU A 11 18.33 -1.53 -32.52
C LEU A 11 19.79 -1.21 -32.81
N ALA A 12 20.01 -0.09 -33.47
CA ALA A 12 21.31 0.56 -33.51
C ALA A 12 21.14 2.10 -33.44
N THR A 13 20.45 2.57 -32.42
CA THR A 13 20.51 3.98 -32.03
C THR A 13 21.76 4.18 -31.16
N CYS A 14 22.84 4.64 -31.80
CA CYS A 14 24.04 5.11 -31.12
C CYS A 14 23.99 6.63 -31.07
N PHE A 15 24.29 7.23 -29.93
CA PHE A 15 24.49 8.67 -29.84
C PHE A 15 25.84 8.98 -29.21
N VAL A 16 26.48 10.01 -29.73
CA VAL A 16 27.78 10.49 -29.26
C VAL A 16 27.60 11.94 -28.85
N THR A 17 27.94 12.24 -27.61
CA THR A 17 27.97 13.60 -27.07
C THR A 17 29.42 13.96 -26.75
N ALA A 18 29.91 15.02 -27.37
CA ALA A 18 31.21 15.60 -27.06
C ALA A 18 30.99 16.93 -26.34
N GLN A 19 31.66 17.12 -25.21
CA GLN A 19 31.66 18.36 -24.43
C GLN A 19 33.10 18.83 -24.30
N CYS A 20 33.39 20.05 -24.76
CA CYS A 20 34.67 20.70 -24.57
C CYS A 20 34.48 21.90 -23.67
N GLY A 21 35.35 22.07 -22.68
CA GLY A 21 35.36 23.20 -21.77
C GLY A 21 36.78 23.69 -21.53
N MET A 22 36.88 24.93 -21.07
CA MET A 22 38.17 25.54 -20.76
C MET A 22 38.04 26.27 -19.44
N GLN A 23 38.78 25.81 -18.44
CA GLN A 23 38.77 26.41 -17.12
C GLN A 23 39.94 27.40 -17.01
N PHE A 24 39.62 28.67 -16.83
CA PHE A 24 40.61 29.71 -16.57
C PHE A 24 40.82 29.83 -15.05
N SER A 25 42.07 29.64 -14.60
CA SER A 25 42.47 29.82 -13.21
C SER A 25 43.71 30.72 -13.16
N SER A 26 43.99 31.33 -12.01
CA SER A 26 45.20 32.16 -11.81
C SER A 26 46.51 31.39 -12.01
N ARG A 27 46.45 30.05 -12.02
CA ARG A 27 47.58 29.13 -12.31
C ARG A 27 47.69 28.71 -13.78
N GLY A 28 46.88 29.28 -14.68
CA GLY A 28 46.90 29.00 -16.12
C GLY A 28 45.58 28.46 -16.68
N VAL A 29 45.58 28.22 -18.00
CA VAL A 29 44.43 27.67 -18.74
C VAL A 29 44.44 26.15 -18.66
N ARG A 30 43.32 25.56 -18.24
CA ARG A 30 43.14 24.10 -18.18
C ARG A 30 42.06 23.67 -19.17
N PRO A 31 42.43 23.16 -20.35
CA PRO A 31 41.46 22.57 -21.27
C PRO A 31 40.94 21.24 -20.70
N ASN A 32 39.63 21.03 -20.79
CA ASN A 32 39.00 19.75 -20.54
C ASN A 32 38.11 19.39 -21.74
N ALA A 33 38.07 18.11 -22.08
CA ALA A 33 37.18 17.60 -23.11
C ALA A 33 36.67 16.25 -22.66
N SER A 34 35.38 15.96 -22.86
CA SER A 34 34.82 14.66 -22.56
C SER A 34 33.92 14.20 -23.70
N THR A 35 34.12 12.97 -24.14
CA THR A 35 33.33 12.33 -25.18
C THR A 35 32.60 11.15 -24.58
N MET A 36 31.28 11.12 -24.71
CA MET A 36 30.44 10.03 -24.25
C MET A 36 29.76 9.39 -25.47
N MET A 37 30.04 8.12 -25.70
CA MET A 37 29.35 7.29 -26.67
C MET A 37 28.38 6.39 -25.92
N ALA A 38 27.10 6.43 -26.29
CA ALA A 38 26.07 5.57 -25.75
C ALA A 38 25.47 4.72 -26.86
N ARG A 39 25.31 3.42 -26.60
CA ARG A 39 24.77 2.47 -27.55
C ARG A 39 23.76 1.56 -26.87
N HIS A 40 22.57 1.43 -27.47
CA HIS A 40 21.66 0.35 -27.10
C HIS A 40 22.28 -0.99 -27.51
N LEU A 41 22.55 -1.87 -26.55
CA LEU A 41 22.96 -3.26 -26.81
C LEU A 41 21.76 -4.20 -26.87
N ASP A 42 20.69 -3.86 -26.16
CA ASP A 42 19.41 -4.57 -26.14
C ASP A 42 18.27 -3.57 -25.85
N GLN A 43 17.01 -3.99 -25.95
CA GLN A 43 15.84 -3.17 -25.58
C GLN A 43 15.96 -2.63 -24.15
N ASN A 44 16.51 -3.45 -23.26
CA ASN A 44 16.65 -3.17 -21.83
C ASN A 44 18.10 -2.92 -21.39
N THR A 45 19.06 -2.88 -22.33
CA THR A 45 20.49 -2.75 -22.01
C THR A 45 21.12 -1.61 -22.80
N MET A 46 21.72 -0.66 -22.07
CA MET A 46 22.46 0.47 -22.63
C MET A 46 23.92 0.38 -22.19
N GLY A 47 24.82 0.50 -23.16
CA GLY A 47 26.26 0.61 -22.92
C GLY A 47 26.68 2.06 -23.08
N TYR A 48 27.54 2.51 -22.19
CA TYR A 48 28.14 3.83 -22.21
C TYR A 48 29.65 3.70 -22.19
N LEU A 49 30.30 4.46 -23.05
CA LEU A 49 31.73 4.65 -23.09
C LEU A 49 32.00 6.14 -22.94
N GLN A 50 32.47 6.56 -21.78
CA GLN A 50 32.86 7.94 -21.50
C GLN A 50 34.37 8.06 -21.48
N TRP A 51 34.92 8.90 -22.33
CA TRP A 51 36.32 9.29 -22.31
C TRP A 51 36.43 10.73 -21.83
N ARG A 52 37.25 10.97 -20.80
CA ARG A 52 37.59 12.29 -20.28
C ARG A 52 39.06 12.56 -20.61
N TRP A 53 39.28 13.66 -21.31
CA TRP A 53 40.57 14.27 -21.63
C TRP A 53 40.75 15.54 -20.80
N GLY A 54 41.94 15.75 -20.26
CA GLY A 54 42.27 16.92 -19.46
C GLY A 54 43.28 16.57 -18.38
N THR A 55 43.29 17.35 -17.29
CA THR A 55 44.21 17.14 -16.15
C THR A 55 44.04 15.79 -15.47
N GLU A 56 42.83 15.23 -15.50
CA GLU A 56 42.56 13.85 -15.09
C GLU A 56 41.99 13.09 -16.29
N SER A 57 42.83 12.27 -16.91
CA SER A 57 42.43 11.46 -18.06
C SER A 57 41.86 10.13 -17.57
N ALA A 58 40.61 9.84 -17.95
CA ALA A 58 39.89 8.64 -17.53
C ALA A 58 38.97 8.11 -18.63
N MET A 59 38.93 6.79 -18.78
CA MET A 59 38.04 6.06 -19.67
C MET A 59 37.10 5.21 -18.82
N THR A 60 35.80 5.52 -18.85
CA THR A 60 34.75 4.79 -18.13
C THR A 60 33.91 4.02 -19.12
N THR A 61 34.00 2.70 -19.06
CA THR A 61 33.10 1.77 -19.73
C THR A 61 32.00 1.38 -18.74
N SER A 62 30.73 1.49 -19.10
CA SER A 62 29.64 1.04 -18.24
C SER A 62 28.50 0.41 -19.02
N ILE A 63 27.85 -0.56 -18.40
CA ILE A 63 26.73 -1.30 -18.93
C ILE A 63 25.62 -1.18 -17.91
N VAL A 64 24.50 -0.59 -18.33
CA VAL A 64 23.30 -0.42 -17.52
C VAL A 64 22.21 -1.31 -18.13
N ARG A 65 21.66 -2.21 -17.33
CA ARG A 65 20.53 -3.05 -17.69
C ARG A 65 19.34 -2.67 -16.83
N ASP A 66 18.32 -2.11 -17.45
CA ASP A 66 17.09 -1.64 -16.82
C ASP A 66 15.96 -2.59 -17.18
N THR A 67 15.42 -3.28 -16.17
CA THR A 67 14.25 -4.14 -16.29
C THR A 67 13.16 -3.63 -15.36
N LYS A 68 11.91 -4.03 -15.59
CA LYS A 68 10.75 -3.60 -14.78
C LYS A 68 10.97 -3.80 -13.28
N THR A 69 11.62 -4.90 -12.89
CA THR A 69 11.84 -5.32 -11.51
C THR A 69 13.25 -5.05 -10.99
N SER A 70 14.23 -4.81 -11.85
CA SER A 70 15.64 -4.72 -11.44
C SER A 70 16.46 -3.77 -12.31
N HIS A 71 17.33 -2.98 -11.69
CA HIS A 71 18.40 -2.25 -12.36
C HIS A 71 19.74 -2.85 -12.01
N PHE A 72 20.49 -3.22 -13.03
CA PHE A 72 21.87 -3.63 -12.89
C PHE A 72 22.76 -2.59 -13.57
N THR A 73 23.87 -2.24 -12.95
CA THR A 73 24.88 -1.36 -13.54
C THR A 73 26.26 -1.89 -13.20
N MET A 74 27.07 -2.07 -14.23
CA MET A 74 28.48 -2.43 -14.11
C MET A 74 29.30 -1.34 -14.79
N ALA A 75 30.27 -0.76 -14.11
CA ALA A 75 31.11 0.31 -14.64
C ALA A 75 32.58 0.05 -14.31
N LEU A 76 33.44 0.10 -15.31
CA LEU A 76 34.90 0.01 -15.20
C LEU A 76 35.49 1.35 -15.66
N GLN A 77 36.06 2.09 -14.72
CA GLN A 77 36.80 3.31 -14.97
C GLN A 77 38.31 3.02 -14.90
N LEU A 78 39.01 3.29 -16.00
CA LEU A 78 40.46 3.22 -16.12
C LEU A 78 40.97 4.64 -16.30
N GLY A 79 41.65 5.18 -15.29
CA GLY A 79 42.15 6.55 -15.32
C GLY A 79 43.25 6.78 -14.30
N VAL A 80 44.06 7.79 -14.57
CA VAL A 80 45.14 8.25 -13.68
C VAL A 80 44.64 9.54 -13.02
N PRO A 81 44.53 9.62 -11.67
CA PRO A 81 45.05 8.68 -10.66
C PRO A 81 44.08 7.59 -10.17
N HIS A 82 42.78 7.62 -10.56
CA HIS A 82 41.78 6.71 -10.00
C HIS A 82 41.18 5.75 -11.03
N SER A 83 41.51 4.46 -10.87
CA SER A 83 40.86 3.35 -11.57
C SER A 83 39.98 2.56 -10.61
N TYR A 84 38.74 2.27 -11.00
CA TYR A 84 37.80 1.47 -10.21
C TYR A 84 36.85 0.62 -11.07
N LEU A 85 36.41 -0.48 -10.49
CA LEU A 85 35.33 -1.33 -10.94
C LEU A 85 34.14 -1.16 -10.00
N MET A 86 32.97 -0.82 -10.51
CA MET A 86 31.74 -0.66 -9.77
C MET A 86 30.69 -1.65 -10.30
N MET A 87 30.04 -2.37 -9.40
CA MET A 87 28.90 -3.23 -9.67
C MET A 87 27.76 -2.81 -8.74
N SER A 88 26.61 -2.41 -9.29
CA SER A 88 25.43 -2.04 -8.51
C SER A 88 24.19 -2.78 -9.01
N TYR A 89 23.44 -3.33 -8.07
CA TYR A 89 22.19 -4.04 -8.27
C TYR A 89 21.10 -3.36 -7.45
N GLN A 90 20.03 -2.92 -8.09
CA GLN A 90 18.87 -2.31 -7.44
C GLN A 90 17.62 -3.10 -7.78
N TYR A 91 17.01 -3.71 -6.78
CA TYR A 91 15.76 -4.43 -6.92
C TYR A 91 14.58 -3.52 -6.59
N LYS A 92 13.64 -3.38 -7.51
CA LYS A 92 12.41 -2.59 -7.36
C LYS A 92 11.26 -3.53 -6.99
N PHE A 93 10.74 -3.42 -5.77
CA PHE A 93 9.50 -4.08 -5.40
C PHE A 93 8.32 -3.34 -6.04
N GLN A 94 7.47 -4.10 -6.73
CA GLN A 94 6.25 -3.59 -7.36
C GLN A 94 5.09 -3.60 -6.36
N ASP A 95 5.36 -3.00 -5.20
CA ASP A 95 4.43 -2.89 -4.07
C ASP A 95 3.85 -1.46 -4.01
N GLU A 96 2.73 -1.27 -3.31
CA GLU A 96 2.00 0.02 -3.25
C GLU A 96 2.92 1.20 -2.79
N ASP A 97 3.91 0.89 -1.94
CA ASP A 97 4.88 1.84 -1.38
C ASP A 97 6.22 1.97 -2.16
N GLN A 98 6.35 1.37 -3.35
CA GLN A 98 7.54 1.42 -4.24
C GLN A 98 8.89 1.27 -3.50
N THR A 99 9.03 0.22 -2.68
CA THR A 99 10.28 -0.06 -1.97
C THR A 99 11.37 -0.51 -2.96
N LYS A 100 12.58 0.03 -2.84
CA LYS A 100 13.75 -0.34 -3.65
C LYS A 100 14.91 -0.73 -2.75
N VAL A 101 15.48 -1.90 -2.98
CA VAL A 101 16.68 -2.36 -2.29
C VAL A 101 17.87 -2.16 -3.22
N LYS A 102 18.93 -1.53 -2.74
CA LYS A 102 20.14 -1.21 -3.51
C LYS A 102 21.34 -1.89 -2.85
N GLY A 103 22.11 -2.62 -3.63
CA GLY A 103 23.43 -3.12 -3.24
C GLY A 103 24.45 -2.67 -4.29
N SER A 104 25.59 -2.15 -3.87
CA SER A 104 26.68 -1.80 -4.78
C SER A 104 28.04 -2.05 -4.18
N VAL A 105 28.97 -2.50 -5.00
CA VAL A 105 30.36 -2.77 -4.66
C VAL A 105 31.23 -1.95 -5.60
N LYS A 106 32.12 -1.13 -5.05
CA LYS A 106 33.11 -0.33 -5.78
C LYS A 106 34.49 -0.78 -5.32
N THR A 107 35.26 -1.39 -6.21
CA THR A 107 36.62 -1.85 -5.96
C THR A 107 37.56 -1.02 -6.81
N GLY A 108 38.39 -0.19 -6.21
CA GLY A 108 39.38 0.62 -6.92
C GLY A 108 40.77 0.52 -6.31
N PHE A 109 41.71 1.19 -6.97
CA PHE A 109 43.08 1.31 -6.46
C PHE A 109 43.13 2.00 -5.09
N PHE A 110 42.18 2.89 -4.81
CA PHE A 110 42.02 3.59 -3.54
C PHE A 110 41.13 2.83 -2.52
N GLY A 111 41.01 1.52 -2.70
CA GLY A 111 40.33 0.62 -1.79
C GLY A 111 38.94 0.20 -2.26
N THR A 112 38.28 -0.57 -1.40
CA THR A 112 36.99 -1.22 -1.70
C THR A 112 35.90 -0.62 -0.83
N VAL A 113 34.78 -0.25 -1.44
CA VAL A 113 33.58 0.28 -0.79
C VAL A 113 32.38 -0.58 -1.15
N VAL A 114 31.73 -1.12 -0.14
CA VAL A 114 30.47 -1.86 -0.23
C VAL A 114 29.37 -0.95 0.32
N GLU A 115 28.37 -0.64 -0.50
CA GLU A 115 27.19 0.12 -0.10
C GLU A 115 25.96 -0.78 -0.21
N TYR A 116 25.14 -0.86 0.84
CA TYR A 116 23.84 -1.52 0.79
C TYR A 116 22.80 -0.63 1.46
N GLY A 117 21.57 -0.64 0.95
CA GLY A 117 20.54 0.25 1.45
C GLY A 117 19.16 -0.07 0.94
N ALA A 118 18.18 0.53 1.62
CA ALA A 118 16.78 0.49 1.23
C ALA A 118 16.26 1.91 1.01
N GLU A 119 15.44 2.07 0.00
CA GLU A 119 14.73 3.29 -0.34
C GLU A 119 13.23 2.98 -0.32
N ARG A 120 12.43 3.79 0.38
CA ARG A 120 10.99 3.63 0.48
C ARG A 120 10.30 4.96 0.22
N LYS A 121 9.24 4.93 -0.57
CA LYS A 121 8.38 6.09 -0.78
C LYS A 121 7.42 6.18 0.41
N ILE A 122 7.47 7.28 1.16
CA ILE A 122 6.61 7.49 2.34
C ILE A 122 5.37 8.31 1.96
N SER A 123 5.49 9.21 0.98
CA SER A 123 4.40 10.07 0.51
C SER A 123 4.49 10.26 -1.00
N ARG A 124 3.48 10.91 -1.60
CA ARG A 124 3.45 11.22 -3.05
C ARG A 124 4.71 11.96 -3.51
N HIS A 125 5.26 12.82 -2.65
CA HIS A 125 6.43 13.66 -2.94
C HIS A 125 7.61 13.43 -1.99
N SER A 126 7.60 12.36 -1.18
CA SER A 126 8.67 12.12 -0.19
C SER A 126 9.19 10.69 -0.28
N VAL A 127 10.49 10.58 -0.53
CA VAL A 127 11.21 9.31 -0.60
C VAL A 127 12.31 9.32 0.44
N LEU A 128 12.28 8.35 1.35
CA LEU A 128 13.29 8.15 2.37
C LEU A 128 14.20 7.00 1.96
N SER A 129 15.50 7.16 2.17
CA SER A 129 16.49 6.11 1.92
C SER A 129 17.51 6.05 3.05
N ALA A 130 17.85 4.83 3.43
CA ALA A 130 18.91 4.54 4.39
C ALA A 130 19.92 3.64 3.68
N THR A 131 21.16 4.10 3.58
CA THR A 131 22.25 3.36 2.93
C THR A 131 23.44 3.30 3.85
N VAL A 132 23.93 2.10 4.14
CA VAL A 132 25.17 1.89 4.86
C VAL A 132 26.29 1.73 3.84
N SER A 133 27.35 2.53 3.98
CA SER A 133 28.58 2.41 3.20
C SER A 133 29.71 1.95 4.11
N ILE A 134 30.34 0.83 3.74
CA ILE A 134 31.49 0.23 4.40
C ILE A 134 32.65 0.32 3.41
N GLY A 135 33.71 1.04 3.76
CA GLY A 135 34.85 1.20 2.87
C GLY A 135 36.19 1.17 3.59
N VAL A 136 37.23 0.70 2.90
CA VAL A 136 38.61 0.93 3.31
C VAL A 136 39.19 1.93 2.30
N PRO A 137 39.69 3.12 2.70
CA PRO A 137 39.92 3.62 4.07
C PRO A 137 38.76 4.42 4.70
N GLN A 138 37.60 4.56 4.05
CA GLN A 138 36.51 5.47 4.48
C GLN A 138 35.67 5.00 5.69
N GLY A 139 35.96 3.84 6.28
CA GLY A 139 35.27 3.33 7.45
C GLY A 139 33.80 2.93 7.21
N VAL A 140 32.99 3.01 8.27
CA VAL A 140 31.56 2.69 8.26
C VAL A 140 30.75 3.98 8.42
N SER A 141 29.86 4.24 7.47
CA SER A 141 28.98 5.41 7.47
C SER A 141 27.55 5.06 7.09
N LEU A 142 26.59 5.61 7.83
CA LEU A 142 25.17 5.52 7.53
C LEU A 142 24.72 6.83 6.87
N LYS A 143 24.26 6.74 5.62
CA LYS A 143 23.73 7.86 4.86
C LYS A 143 22.20 7.77 4.86
N ILE A 144 21.55 8.69 5.57
CA ILE A 144 20.10 8.86 5.52
C ILE A 144 19.80 9.98 4.53
N ARG A 145 19.04 9.67 3.49
CA ARG A 145 18.64 10.63 2.46
C ARG A 145 17.12 10.74 2.36
N LEU A 146 16.62 11.95 2.52
CA LEU A 146 15.22 12.31 2.33
C LEU A 146 15.08 13.22 1.11
N ASN A 147 14.45 12.70 0.06
CA ASN A 147 14.09 13.47 -1.12
C ASN A 147 12.65 13.96 -0.97
N ARG A 148 12.46 15.27 -0.78
CA ARG A 148 11.14 15.91 -0.71
C ARG A 148 10.97 16.85 -1.91
N ALA A 149 10.11 16.46 -2.84
CA ALA A 149 9.92 17.15 -4.12
C ALA A 149 11.25 17.37 -4.87
N SER A 150 11.78 18.60 -4.90
CA SER A 150 13.07 18.95 -5.55
C SER A 150 14.24 19.06 -4.56
N GLN A 151 13.97 18.99 -3.25
CA GLN A 151 15.00 19.14 -2.22
C GLN A 151 15.48 17.77 -1.75
N THR A 152 16.80 17.58 -1.70
CA THR A 152 17.45 16.37 -1.22
C THR A 152 18.19 16.69 0.08
N TYR A 153 17.68 16.18 1.20
CA TYR A 153 18.36 16.25 2.49
C TYR A 153 19.20 15.00 2.67
N LEU A 154 20.50 15.19 2.89
CA LEU A 154 21.45 14.11 3.11
C LEU A 154 22.10 14.28 4.48
N PHE A 155 21.88 13.30 5.36
CA PHE A 155 22.46 13.24 6.69
C PHE A 155 23.44 12.06 6.73
N PRO A 156 24.75 12.31 6.48
CA PRO A 156 25.78 11.30 6.63
C PRO A 156 26.20 11.22 8.10
N ILE A 157 25.95 10.06 8.71
CA ILE A 157 26.41 9.73 10.06
C ILE A 157 27.66 8.85 9.89
N HIS A 158 28.83 9.38 10.22
CA HIS A 158 30.08 8.63 10.23
C HIS A 158 30.20 7.92 11.58
N LEU A 159 30.24 6.59 11.59
CA LEU A 159 30.32 5.83 12.84
C LEU A 159 31.78 5.63 13.26
N THR A 160 32.60 5.09 12.34
CA THR A 160 34.00 4.74 12.63
C THR A 160 34.83 4.84 11.35
N ASP A 161 36.10 5.26 11.47
CA ASP A 161 37.06 5.27 10.35
C ASP A 161 37.65 3.88 10.07
N GLN A 162 37.55 2.96 11.02
CA GLN A 162 37.94 1.55 10.87
C GLN A 162 36.72 0.67 10.59
N VAL A 163 36.92 -0.38 9.79
CA VAL A 163 35.88 -1.38 9.49
C VAL A 163 35.72 -2.32 10.68
N LEU A 164 34.89 -1.92 11.64
CA LEU A 164 34.53 -2.72 12.81
C LEU A 164 33.20 -3.45 12.56
N PRO A 165 33.12 -4.78 12.74
CA PRO A 165 31.87 -5.53 12.58
C PRO A 165 30.72 -5.02 13.47
N SER A 166 31.05 -4.53 14.66
CA SER A 166 30.09 -3.91 15.58
C SER A 166 29.46 -2.64 15.01
N ALA A 167 30.24 -1.78 14.35
CA ALA A 167 29.74 -0.56 13.70
C ALA A 167 28.80 -0.89 12.54
N VAL A 168 29.10 -1.94 11.77
CA VAL A 168 28.22 -2.45 10.71
C VAL A 168 26.89 -2.96 11.29
N PHE A 169 26.94 -3.67 12.41
CA PHE A 169 25.75 -4.14 13.12
C PHE A 169 24.87 -2.96 13.57
N TYR A 170 25.43 -1.93 14.20
CA TYR A 170 24.65 -0.76 14.61
C TYR A 170 24.11 0.05 13.43
N ALA A 171 24.89 0.19 12.35
CA ALA A 171 24.46 0.88 11.14
C ALA A 171 23.30 0.17 10.42
N THR A 172 23.15 -1.15 10.59
CA THR A 172 22.04 -1.93 10.01
C THR A 172 20.84 -2.03 10.93
N VAL A 173 21.06 -2.51 12.15
CA VAL A 173 20.00 -2.84 13.09
C VAL A 173 19.37 -1.57 13.65
N GLY A 174 20.17 -0.52 13.89
CA GLY A 174 19.68 0.76 14.43
C GLY A 174 18.55 1.37 13.60
N PRO A 175 18.76 1.68 12.30
CA PRO A 175 17.71 2.26 11.46
C PRO A 175 16.48 1.37 11.32
N LEU A 176 16.64 0.04 11.34
CA LEU A 176 15.55 -0.92 11.19
C LEU A 176 14.68 -0.99 12.46
N VAL A 177 15.30 -1.01 13.63
CA VAL A 177 14.60 -0.95 14.92
C VAL A 177 13.90 0.40 15.09
N ILE A 178 14.57 1.51 14.77
CA ILE A 178 13.97 2.85 14.81
C ILE A 178 12.76 2.91 13.87
N TYR A 179 12.88 2.38 12.65
CA TYR A 179 11.78 2.34 11.69
C TYR A 179 10.57 1.56 12.24
N PHE A 180 10.80 0.37 12.78
CA PHE A 180 9.73 -0.46 13.34
C PHE A 180 9.07 0.18 14.56
N ALA A 181 9.87 0.79 15.44
CA ALA A 181 9.38 1.51 16.61
C ALA A 181 8.49 2.70 16.19
N VAL A 182 8.91 3.52 15.24
CA VAL A 182 8.12 4.65 14.74
C VAL A 182 6.83 4.16 14.08
N GLN A 183 6.90 3.08 13.28
CA GLN A 183 5.72 2.55 12.59
C GLN A 183 4.67 2.02 13.57
N LYS A 184 5.08 1.27 14.61
CA LYS A 184 4.17 0.67 15.58
C LYS A 184 3.71 1.63 16.67
N LEU A 185 4.61 2.45 17.21
CA LEU A 185 4.32 3.30 18.37
C LEU A 185 3.75 4.67 18.00
N ILE A 186 4.04 5.19 16.81
CA ILE A 186 3.61 6.56 16.44
C ILE A 186 2.63 6.51 15.27
N ILE A 187 3.02 5.90 14.14
CA ILE A 187 2.21 5.94 12.91
C ILE A 187 0.90 5.18 13.07
N THR A 188 0.97 3.92 13.53
CA THR A 188 -0.23 3.08 13.69
C THR A 188 -1.28 3.71 14.63
N PRO A 189 -0.94 4.19 15.84
CA PRO A 189 -1.94 4.82 16.70
C PRO A 189 -2.43 6.16 16.16
N TYR A 190 -1.58 6.96 15.52
CA TYR A 190 -1.99 8.24 14.93
C TYR A 190 -2.99 8.05 13.79
N VAL A 191 -2.72 7.11 12.87
CA VAL A 191 -3.63 6.81 11.75
C VAL A 191 -4.95 6.24 12.25
N ARG A 192 -4.93 5.39 13.28
CA ARG A 192 -6.15 4.90 13.93
C ARG A 192 -6.96 6.05 14.56
N ALA A 193 -6.30 6.94 15.30
CA ALA A 193 -6.95 8.08 15.91
C ALA A 193 -7.57 9.03 14.88
N GLN A 194 -6.90 9.27 13.74
CA GLN A 194 -7.49 10.05 12.64
C GLN A 194 -8.72 9.38 12.05
N LYS A 195 -8.67 8.07 11.81
CA LYS A 195 -9.81 7.32 11.29
C LYS A 195 -11.00 7.35 12.25
N GLU A 196 -10.75 7.28 13.56
CA GLU A 196 -11.78 7.43 14.59
C GLU A 196 -12.40 8.85 14.56
N GLN A 197 -11.58 9.90 14.46
CA GLN A 197 -12.09 11.29 14.36
C GLN A 197 -12.90 11.55 13.10
N GLU A 198 -12.48 11.01 11.95
CA GLU A 198 -13.25 11.12 10.71
C GLU A 198 -14.60 10.42 10.83
N LEU A 199 -14.63 9.22 11.43
CA LEU A 199 -15.87 8.50 11.71
C LEU A 199 -16.78 9.28 12.68
N GLU A 200 -16.22 9.92 13.71
CA GLU A 200 -16.99 10.76 14.64
C GLU A 200 -17.60 11.98 13.96
N LYS A 201 -16.86 12.65 13.06
CA LYS A 201 -17.40 13.77 12.27
C LYS A 201 -18.56 13.31 11.38
N HIS A 202 -18.36 12.22 10.64
CA HIS A 202 -19.41 11.62 9.83
C HIS A 202 -20.65 11.24 10.64
N ARG A 203 -20.45 10.80 11.89
CA ARG A 203 -21.54 10.47 12.82
C ARG A 203 -22.31 11.71 13.27
N VAL A 204 -21.62 12.81 13.60
CA VAL A 204 -22.29 14.07 13.98
C VAL A 204 -23.09 14.61 12.82
N ASP A 205 -22.50 14.64 11.62
CA ASP A 205 -23.16 15.13 10.41
C ASP A 205 -24.42 14.30 10.07
N SER A 206 -24.35 12.98 10.26
CA SER A 206 -25.46 12.06 9.95
C SER A 206 -26.53 11.96 11.05
N ALA A 207 -26.32 12.54 12.24
CA ALA A 207 -27.19 12.31 13.40
C ALA A 207 -28.63 12.81 13.18
N SER A 208 -28.79 13.94 12.50
CA SER A 208 -30.10 14.54 12.20
C SER A 208 -30.89 13.71 11.17
N ASP A 209 -30.20 13.17 10.16
CA ASP A 209 -30.80 12.32 9.14
C ASP A 209 -31.17 10.94 9.69
N ILE A 210 -30.36 10.38 10.60
CA ILE A 210 -30.70 9.14 11.31
C ILE A 210 -31.98 9.32 12.13
N ALA A 211 -32.15 10.46 12.81
CA ALA A 211 -33.35 10.71 13.60
C ALA A 211 -34.62 10.77 12.72
N LYS A 212 -34.55 11.38 11.54
CA LYS A 212 -35.65 11.41 10.58
C LYS A 212 -35.99 10.01 10.06
N LYS A 213 -34.99 9.28 9.58
CA LYS A 213 -35.17 7.90 9.08
C LYS A 213 -35.67 6.95 10.15
N LYS A 214 -35.23 7.14 11.39
CA LYS A 214 -35.74 6.38 12.54
C LYS A 214 -37.24 6.59 12.71
N HIS A 215 -37.69 7.85 12.70
CA HIS A 215 -39.11 8.15 12.83
C HIS A 215 -39.95 7.61 11.66
N GLU A 216 -39.43 7.70 10.44
CA GLU A 216 -40.06 7.11 9.25
C GLU A 216 -40.17 5.58 9.37
N ALA A 217 -39.11 4.91 9.85
CA ALA A 217 -39.09 3.47 10.06
C ALA A 217 -40.07 3.03 11.16
N GLU A 218 -40.10 3.71 12.30
CA GLU A 218 -41.05 3.45 13.39
C GLU A 218 -42.51 3.60 12.91
N SER A 219 -42.80 4.63 12.12
CA SER A 219 -44.13 4.84 11.53
C SER A 219 -44.50 3.70 10.58
N ALA A 220 -43.57 3.24 9.74
CA ALA A 220 -43.78 2.10 8.85
C ALA A 220 -44.01 0.79 9.63
N VAL A 221 -43.27 0.56 10.71
CA VAL A 221 -43.43 -0.62 11.58
C VAL A 221 -44.85 -0.66 12.16
N VAL A 222 -45.37 0.46 12.65
CA VAL A 222 -46.73 0.54 13.21
C VAL A 222 -47.78 0.20 12.15
N LEU A 223 -47.65 0.71 10.92
CA LEU A 223 -48.58 0.41 9.82
C LEU A 223 -48.55 -1.07 9.38
N MET A 224 -47.41 -1.75 9.56
CA MET A 224 -47.25 -3.15 9.16
C MET A 224 -47.82 -4.15 10.17
N GLN A 225 -48.08 -3.76 11.42
CA GLN A 225 -48.48 -4.68 12.49
C GLN A 225 -49.73 -5.51 12.14
N GLU A 226 -50.74 -4.88 11.54
CA GLU A 226 -51.96 -5.60 11.13
C GLU A 226 -51.70 -6.64 10.05
N SER A 227 -50.84 -6.31 9.07
CA SER A 227 -50.48 -7.23 7.99
C SER A 227 -49.65 -8.39 8.52
N VAL A 228 -48.70 -8.11 9.42
CA VAL A 228 -47.84 -9.11 10.05
C VAL A 228 -48.65 -10.10 10.87
N ARG A 229 -49.65 -9.64 11.64
CA ARG A 229 -50.54 -10.54 12.38
C ARG A 229 -51.25 -11.54 11.47
N ARG A 230 -51.80 -11.08 10.35
CA ARG A 230 -52.45 -11.96 9.35
C ARG A 230 -51.48 -12.96 8.74
N ILE A 231 -50.24 -12.54 8.45
CA ILE A 231 -49.19 -13.42 7.91
C ILE A 231 -48.81 -14.49 8.94
N ILE A 232 -48.64 -14.12 10.22
CA ILE A 232 -48.30 -15.06 11.30
C ILE A 232 -49.39 -16.12 11.43
N GLU A 233 -50.67 -15.72 11.51
CA GLU A 233 -51.80 -16.66 11.62
C GLU A 233 -51.86 -17.62 10.40
N ALA A 234 -51.59 -17.12 9.19
CA ALA A 234 -51.55 -17.93 7.98
C ALA A 234 -50.35 -18.90 7.93
N GLU A 235 -49.17 -18.45 8.36
CA GLU A 235 -47.94 -19.28 8.38
C GLU A 235 -47.98 -20.30 9.52
N GLU A 236 -48.58 -19.98 10.67
CA GLU A 236 -48.74 -20.89 11.80
C GLU A 236 -49.62 -22.09 11.42
N SER A 237 -50.74 -21.85 10.70
CA SER A 237 -51.60 -22.93 10.20
C SER A 237 -50.90 -23.90 9.24
N LYS A 238 -49.82 -23.46 8.58
CA LYS A 238 -49.04 -24.24 7.60
C LYS A 238 -47.72 -24.76 8.15
N MET A 239 -47.43 -24.52 9.43
CA MET A 239 -46.10 -24.75 10.02
C MET A 239 -44.97 -24.14 9.17
N GLY A 240 -45.21 -22.93 8.69
CA GLY A 240 -44.36 -22.20 7.76
C GLY A 240 -43.21 -21.46 8.43
N LEU A 241 -42.81 -20.32 7.85
CA LEU A 241 -41.67 -19.53 8.31
C LEU A 241 -42.13 -18.41 9.26
N ILE A 242 -41.71 -18.48 10.52
CA ILE A 242 -42.02 -17.48 11.55
C ILE A 242 -40.70 -16.90 12.08
N ILE A 243 -40.53 -15.59 12.00
CA ILE A 243 -39.34 -14.90 12.52
C ILE A 243 -39.59 -14.59 14.00
N LEU A 244 -38.74 -15.13 14.87
CA LEU A 244 -38.85 -14.94 16.32
C LEU A 244 -38.17 -13.65 16.75
N ASN A 245 -36.91 -13.48 16.38
CA ASN A 245 -36.12 -12.28 16.70
C ASN A 245 -35.25 -11.91 15.50
N ALA A 246 -35.19 -10.64 15.17
CA ALA A 246 -34.29 -10.14 14.14
C ALA A 246 -33.65 -8.82 14.57
N TRP A 247 -32.34 -8.76 14.45
CA TRP A 247 -31.51 -7.69 14.96
C TRP A 247 -30.63 -7.17 13.83
N TYR A 248 -30.65 -5.87 13.58
CA TYR A 248 -29.80 -5.24 12.56
C TYR A 248 -28.93 -4.15 13.18
N GLY A 249 -27.63 -4.18 12.88
CA GLY A 249 -26.69 -3.16 13.36
C GLY A 249 -25.28 -3.69 13.54
N LYS A 250 -24.49 -3.00 14.35
CA LYS A 250 -23.13 -3.41 14.70
C LYS A 250 -23.19 -4.33 15.92
N PHE A 251 -22.85 -5.59 15.72
CA PHE A 251 -22.66 -6.53 16.82
C PHE A 251 -21.25 -6.39 17.36
N VAL A 252 -21.13 -6.23 18.67
CA VAL A 252 -19.83 -6.24 19.34
C VAL A 252 -19.33 -7.67 19.35
N THR A 253 -18.28 -7.94 18.59
CA THR A 253 -17.49 -9.16 18.74
C THR A 253 -16.70 -9.03 20.04
N ASP A 254 -16.76 -10.05 20.90
CA ASP A 254 -16.30 -10.11 22.30
C ASP A 254 -14.81 -9.70 22.54
N ASN A 255 -14.04 -9.49 21.46
CA ASN A 255 -12.63 -9.11 21.52
C ASN A 255 -12.36 -7.61 21.70
N SER A 256 -13.39 -6.75 21.78
CA SER A 256 -13.22 -5.30 21.88
C SER A 256 -13.57 -4.82 23.29
N GLN A 257 -12.57 -4.65 24.16
CA GLN A 257 -12.70 -4.16 25.55
C GLN A 257 -13.26 -2.72 25.70
N LYS A 258 -13.72 -2.08 24.63
CA LYS A 258 -14.48 -0.82 24.72
C LYS A 258 -15.96 -1.20 24.86
N GLN A 259 -16.61 -0.71 25.92
CA GLN A 259 -18.07 -0.72 26.11
C GLN A 259 -18.78 0.08 25.00
N GLU A 260 -18.66 -0.37 23.75
CA GLU A 260 -19.55 0.08 22.70
C GLU A 260 -20.91 -0.55 22.98
N ARG A 261 -21.89 0.28 23.34
CA ARG A 261 -23.28 -0.19 23.41
C ARG A 261 -23.63 -0.77 22.05
N ALA A 262 -24.08 -2.02 22.01
CA ALA A 262 -24.57 -2.65 20.80
C ALA A 262 -25.70 -1.77 20.23
N LYS A 263 -25.41 -1.04 19.16
CA LYS A 263 -26.36 -0.16 18.47
C LYS A 263 -27.11 -1.02 17.46
N VAL A 264 -28.13 -1.68 17.97
CA VAL A 264 -28.90 -2.67 17.24
C VAL A 264 -30.36 -2.22 17.22
N ILE A 265 -31.01 -2.41 16.08
CA ILE A 265 -32.44 -2.21 15.90
C ILE A 265 -33.16 -3.55 15.83
N ASP A 266 -34.35 -3.60 16.39
CA ASP A 266 -35.26 -4.74 16.22
C ASP A 266 -35.98 -4.58 14.88
N VAL A 267 -35.78 -5.57 14.00
CA VAL A 267 -36.34 -5.61 12.64
C VAL A 267 -37.25 -6.82 12.45
N THR A 268 -37.74 -7.40 13.53
CA THR A 268 -38.60 -8.60 13.51
C THR A 268 -39.89 -8.35 12.72
N VAL A 269 -40.59 -7.25 13.00
CA VAL A 269 -41.87 -6.92 12.36
C VAL A 269 -41.71 -6.63 10.85
N PRO A 270 -40.80 -5.73 10.41
CA PRO A 270 -40.56 -5.51 8.98
C PRO A 270 -40.18 -6.78 8.21
N LEU A 271 -39.33 -7.63 8.79
CA LEU A 271 -38.91 -8.87 8.12
C LEU A 271 -40.04 -9.88 8.01
N GLN A 272 -40.90 -9.99 9.02
CA GLN A 272 -42.05 -10.89 8.96
C GLN A 272 -43.03 -10.45 7.86
N CYS A 273 -43.15 -9.14 7.62
CA CYS A 273 -43.99 -8.61 6.54
C CYS A 273 -43.46 -8.97 5.12
N LEU A 274 -42.16 -9.26 4.99
CA LEU A 274 -41.53 -9.65 3.73
C LEU A 274 -41.63 -11.16 3.44
N VAL A 275 -42.09 -11.97 4.40
CA VAL A 275 -42.28 -13.41 4.22
C VAL A 275 -43.47 -13.67 3.30
N LYS A 276 -43.25 -14.48 2.27
CA LYS A 276 -44.30 -14.95 1.36
C LYS A 276 -44.11 -16.43 1.08
N ASP A 277 -45.19 -17.21 1.17
CA ASP A 277 -45.20 -18.66 0.92
C ASP A 277 -44.10 -19.41 1.71
N SER A 278 -44.00 -19.14 3.02
CA SER A 278 -42.99 -19.71 3.92
C SER A 278 -41.53 -19.50 3.49
N LYS A 279 -41.24 -18.46 2.71
CA LYS A 279 -39.89 -18.09 2.26
C LYS A 279 -39.63 -16.59 2.47
N LEU A 280 -38.37 -16.27 2.80
CA LEU A 280 -37.86 -14.91 2.88
C LEU A 280 -36.69 -14.77 1.89
N ILE A 281 -36.79 -13.78 0.99
CA ILE A 281 -35.76 -13.50 -0.02
C ILE A 281 -35.38 -12.02 0.09
N LEU A 282 -34.17 -11.77 0.58
CA LEU A 282 -33.53 -10.45 0.56
C LEU A 282 -32.56 -10.38 -0.62
N THR A 283 -32.63 -9.30 -1.38
CA THR A 283 -31.73 -9.00 -2.51
C THR A 283 -30.39 -8.47 -2.01
N GLU A 284 -29.38 -8.40 -2.90
CA GLU A 284 -28.03 -7.86 -2.62
C GLU A 284 -27.99 -6.32 -2.45
N ALA A 285 -29.10 -5.72 -2.07
CA ALA A 285 -29.18 -4.30 -1.73
C ALA A 285 -28.92 -4.09 -0.23
N SER A 286 -28.47 -2.89 0.15
CA SER A 286 -28.32 -2.55 1.57
C SER A 286 -29.66 -2.72 2.28
N LYS A 287 -29.65 -3.50 3.36
CA LYS A 287 -30.85 -3.83 4.15
C LYS A 287 -31.40 -2.60 4.87
N ALA A 288 -30.59 -1.55 5.02
CA ALA A 288 -31.05 -0.24 5.52
C ALA A 288 -32.06 0.46 4.60
N GLY A 289 -32.17 0.07 3.33
CA GLY A 289 -33.13 0.63 2.37
C GLY A 289 -34.51 -0.04 2.40
N LEU A 290 -34.69 -1.09 3.21
CA LEU A 290 -35.97 -1.79 3.33
C LEU A 290 -36.98 -0.95 4.15
N PRO A 291 -38.28 -1.06 3.85
CA PRO A 291 -39.29 -0.32 4.61
C PRO A 291 -39.33 -0.82 6.06
N GLY A 292 -39.31 0.10 7.02
CA GLY A 292 -39.20 -0.23 8.45
C GLY A 292 -37.75 -0.47 8.94
N PHE A 293 -36.76 -0.40 8.05
CA PHE A 293 -35.35 -0.39 8.41
C PHE A 293 -34.80 1.03 8.43
N TYR A 294 -33.79 1.25 9.26
CA TYR A 294 -32.91 2.40 9.18
C TYR A 294 -31.50 1.99 9.59
N ASP A 295 -30.52 2.85 9.31
CA ASP A 295 -29.13 2.61 9.64
C ASP A 295 -28.76 3.20 11.02
N PRO A 296 -28.51 2.39 12.07
CA PRO A 296 -28.11 2.90 13.38
C PRO A 296 -26.61 3.28 13.45
N CYS A 297 -25.79 2.84 12.50
CA CYS A 297 -24.32 2.93 12.52
C CYS A 297 -23.75 3.29 11.13
N VAL A 298 -24.02 4.51 10.68
CA VAL A 298 -23.54 5.00 9.37
C VAL A 298 -22.00 4.98 9.33
N GLY A 299 -21.45 4.34 8.30
CA GLY A 299 -20.00 4.22 8.09
C GLY A 299 -19.32 3.06 8.83
N GLU A 300 -20.05 2.29 9.62
CA GLU A 300 -19.54 1.08 10.28
C GLU A 300 -20.04 -0.20 9.59
N GLU A 301 -19.33 -1.31 9.79
CA GLU A 301 -19.77 -2.62 9.33
C GLU A 301 -21.01 -3.07 10.12
N LYS A 302 -22.03 -3.48 9.38
CA LYS A 302 -23.35 -3.87 9.90
C LYS A 302 -23.68 -5.29 9.48
N SER A 303 -24.43 -5.97 10.32
CA SER A 303 -24.91 -7.31 10.03
C SER A 303 -26.35 -7.47 10.50
N LEU A 304 -27.05 -8.41 9.90
CA LEU A 304 -28.38 -8.86 10.29
C LEU A 304 -28.23 -10.22 10.98
N LYS A 305 -28.68 -10.31 12.24
CA LYS A 305 -28.82 -11.58 12.97
C LYS A 305 -30.30 -11.92 13.05
N LEU A 306 -30.65 -13.08 12.52
CA LEU A 306 -32.02 -13.56 12.41
C LEU A 306 -32.18 -14.90 13.14
N LEU A 307 -33.20 -14.98 13.98
CA LEU A 307 -33.70 -16.20 14.61
C LEU A 307 -35.10 -16.45 14.10
N TYR A 308 -35.31 -17.62 13.49
CA TYR A 308 -36.60 -17.99 12.91
C TYR A 308 -36.92 -19.44 13.23
N GLN A 309 -38.21 -19.76 13.13
CA GLN A 309 -38.75 -21.10 13.24
C GLN A 309 -39.32 -21.51 11.89
N PHE A 310 -38.98 -22.72 11.43
CA PHE A 310 -39.54 -23.31 10.23
C PHE A 310 -39.90 -24.76 10.54
N ARG A 311 -41.16 -25.17 10.28
CA ARG A 311 -41.66 -26.52 10.59
C ARG A 311 -41.39 -26.97 12.04
N GLY A 312 -41.50 -26.05 12.98
CA GLY A 312 -41.26 -26.31 14.40
C GLY A 312 -39.80 -26.24 14.86
N VAL A 313 -38.82 -26.19 13.94
CA VAL A 313 -37.38 -26.15 14.27
C VAL A 313 -36.86 -24.72 14.27
N MET A 314 -36.08 -24.35 15.29
CA MET A 314 -35.44 -23.04 15.39
C MET A 314 -34.10 -23.02 14.65
N HIS A 315 -33.85 -21.95 13.91
CA HIS A 315 -32.63 -21.72 13.15
C HIS A 315 -32.11 -20.30 13.39
N GLN A 316 -30.78 -20.16 13.42
CA GLN A 316 -30.10 -18.88 13.54
C GLN A 316 -29.26 -18.63 12.27
N VAL A 317 -29.35 -17.43 11.72
CA VAL A 317 -28.53 -17.00 10.58
C VAL A 317 -27.95 -15.61 10.84
N LEU A 318 -26.69 -15.43 10.47
CA LEU A 318 -26.01 -14.14 10.41
C LEU A 318 -25.74 -13.82 8.95
N SER A 319 -25.99 -12.57 8.53
CA SER A 319 -25.74 -12.13 7.16
C SER A 319 -25.25 -10.68 7.12
N GLY A 320 -24.30 -10.38 6.23
CA GLY A 320 -23.78 -9.01 6.05
C GLY A 320 -24.83 -8.06 5.45
N ASP A 321 -24.64 -6.74 5.55
CA ASP A 321 -25.62 -5.75 5.03
C ASP A 321 -25.94 -5.92 3.54
N THR A 322 -24.93 -6.17 2.70
CA THR A 322 -25.08 -6.30 1.23
C THR A 322 -25.26 -7.74 0.74
N GLU A 323 -25.27 -8.72 1.65
CA GLU A 323 -25.34 -10.13 1.29
C GLU A 323 -26.80 -10.57 1.09
N ALA A 324 -27.08 -11.21 -0.05
CA ALA A 324 -28.39 -11.81 -0.31
C ALA A 324 -28.69 -12.93 0.69
N LEU A 325 -29.90 -12.89 1.25
CA LEU A 325 -30.35 -13.87 2.22
C LEU A 325 -31.59 -14.59 1.69
N ARG A 326 -31.50 -15.91 1.54
CA ARG A 326 -32.63 -16.78 1.18
C ARG A 326 -32.86 -17.78 2.30
N ILE A 327 -34.05 -17.75 2.89
CA ILE A 327 -34.47 -18.58 4.01
C ILE A 327 -35.83 -19.20 3.66
N PRO A 328 -36.11 -20.46 4.03
CA PRO A 328 -35.26 -21.41 4.78
C PRO A 328 -34.08 -21.93 3.93
N LYS A 329 -32.89 -22.02 4.55
CA LYS A 329 -31.78 -22.81 3.97
C LYS A 329 -32.10 -24.28 4.23
N GLN A 330 -31.95 -25.13 3.22
CA GLN A 330 -32.00 -26.58 3.46
C GLN A 330 -30.90 -26.91 4.46
N CYS A 331 -31.25 -27.63 5.54
CA CYS A 331 -30.23 -28.17 6.43
C CYS A 331 -29.39 -29.15 5.61
N GLU A 332 -28.09 -28.96 5.62
CA GLU A 332 -27.14 -29.99 5.20
C GLU A 332 -26.81 -30.88 6.40
#